data_AF-A0A2P8QYU3-F1
#
_entry.id   AF-A0A2P8QYU3-F1
#
_cell.length_a   1.000
_cell.length_b   1.000
_cell.length_c   1.000
_cell.angle_alpha   90.00
_cell.angle_beta   90.00
_cell.angle_gamma   90.00
#
_symmetry.space_group_name_H-M   'P 1'
#
loop_
_entity.id
_entity.type
_entity.pdbx_description
1 polymer ?
#
loop_
_entity_poly.entity_id
_entity_poly.type
_entity_poly.pdbx_seq_one_letter_code
_entity_poly.pdbx_strand_id
1 'polypeptide(L)'
;MVLYNILNLKVCSMKYLTPKDIGKKFEKSAREVNSVLNEISFIEKAKNIGWIVTKKGMENGGIQKKYLGNNYVCWESGILENQLFLKNIQPETDISDSEEIDFRKKFEAKYRTKSGHYVRSRAEAMIADWLYGEYLAFAYEKLVPIEEDIYCDFFIPIKKIYIEFWGMEEDDKYLKRKNKKLEIYKKYNLNLIEIDNNTINNLDDFLPKELLKFGVKF
;
A
#
# COMPACT_ATOMS: atom_id res chain seq x y z
N MET A 1 19.32 -43.26 -46.11
CA MET A 1 20.11 -42.03 -45.91
C MET A 1 19.26 -40.82 -46.29
N VAL A 2 18.48 -40.29 -45.35
CA VAL A 2 18.13 -38.85 -45.26
C VAL A 2 17.83 -38.59 -43.78
N LEU A 3 18.79 -37.96 -43.10
CA LEU A 3 18.65 -37.44 -41.75
C LEU A 3 17.84 -36.13 -41.82
N TYR A 4 16.65 -36.10 -41.22
CA TYR A 4 15.99 -34.82 -40.92
C TYR A 4 16.40 -34.36 -39.52
N ASN A 5 17.23 -33.32 -39.54
CA ASN A 5 17.71 -32.54 -38.42
C ASN A 5 16.52 -31.97 -37.63
N ILE A 6 16.23 -32.54 -36.46
CA ILE A 6 15.32 -31.91 -35.49
C ILE A 6 16.13 -30.78 -34.83
N LEU A 7 15.73 -29.55 -35.14
CA LEU A 7 16.18 -28.32 -34.50
C LEU A 7 16.18 -28.48 -32.98
N ASN A 8 17.38 -28.48 -32.40
CA ASN A 8 17.62 -28.14 -31.00
C ASN A 8 17.15 -26.70 -30.77
N LEU A 9 15.86 -26.52 -30.48
CA LEU A 9 15.39 -25.37 -29.72
C LEU A 9 16.04 -25.47 -28.34
N LYS A 10 17.16 -24.76 -28.16
CA LYS A 10 17.65 -24.38 -26.83
C LYS A 10 16.48 -23.67 -26.14
N VAL A 11 15.76 -24.41 -25.30
CA VAL A 11 14.89 -23.82 -24.27
C VAL A 11 15.83 -23.07 -23.34
N CYS A 12 16.04 -21.78 -23.62
CA CYS A 12 16.77 -20.92 -22.72
C CYS A 12 15.92 -20.86 -21.44
N SER A 13 16.36 -21.51 -20.36
CA SER A 13 15.58 -21.51 -19.11
C SER A 13 15.41 -20.06 -18.68
N MET A 14 14.20 -19.54 -18.71
CA MET A 14 13.92 -18.20 -18.16
C MET A 14 14.38 -18.20 -16.71
N LYS A 15 15.42 -17.42 -16.43
CA LYS A 15 15.99 -17.31 -15.08
C LYS A 15 15.11 -16.37 -14.28
N TYR A 16 14.15 -16.94 -13.55
CA TYR A 16 13.33 -16.18 -12.62
C TYR A 16 14.19 -15.61 -11.48
N LEU A 17 13.87 -14.40 -11.06
CA LEU A 17 14.53 -13.67 -9.98
C LEU A 17 13.86 -14.02 -8.65
N THR A 18 14.66 -14.43 -7.67
CA THR A 18 14.18 -14.51 -6.28
C THR A 18 14.16 -13.12 -5.64
N PRO A 19 13.45 -12.91 -4.51
CA PRO A 19 13.53 -11.66 -3.76
C PRO A 19 14.97 -11.31 -3.33
N LYS A 20 15.85 -12.31 -3.18
CA LYS A 20 17.28 -12.10 -2.92
C LYS A 20 18.01 -11.56 -4.15
N ASP A 21 17.70 -12.07 -5.33
CA ASP A 21 18.29 -11.58 -6.59
C ASP A 21 17.85 -10.16 -6.91
N ILE A 22 16.56 -9.87 -6.68
CA ILE A 22 16.01 -8.51 -6.79
C ILE A 22 16.69 -7.59 -5.77
N GLY A 23 16.73 -7.98 -4.50
CA GLY A 23 17.30 -7.16 -3.42
C GLY A 23 18.75 -6.75 -3.67
N LYS A 24 19.57 -7.64 -4.24
CA LYS A 24 20.95 -7.31 -4.64
C LYS A 24 21.04 -6.13 -5.61
N LYS A 25 20.06 -5.95 -6.50
CA LYS A 25 20.04 -4.84 -7.48
C LYS A 25 19.68 -3.50 -6.85
N PHE A 26 18.97 -3.51 -5.73
CA PHE A 26 18.48 -2.30 -5.05
C PHE A 26 19.12 -2.08 -3.68
N GLU A 27 20.17 -2.84 -3.34
CA GLU A 27 20.83 -2.81 -2.03
C GLU A 27 19.86 -3.05 -0.86
N LYS A 28 18.88 -3.95 -1.07
CA LYS A 28 17.87 -4.35 -0.09
C LYS A 28 17.99 -5.81 0.29
N SER A 29 17.55 -6.14 1.50
CA SER A 29 17.34 -7.53 1.91
C SER A 29 16.14 -8.15 1.19
N ALA A 30 16.12 -9.48 1.07
CA ALA A 30 14.96 -10.21 0.56
C ALA A 30 13.69 -9.96 1.41
N ARG A 31 13.85 -9.63 2.70
CA ARG A 31 12.75 -9.28 3.59
C ARG A 31 12.13 -7.94 3.19
N GLU A 32 12.95 -6.92 2.94
CA GLU A 32 12.48 -5.60 2.49
C GLU A 32 11.80 -5.68 1.13
N VAL A 33 12.38 -6.41 0.17
CA VAL A 33 11.75 -6.65 -1.14
C VAL A 33 10.36 -7.28 -0.98
N ASN A 34 10.25 -8.34 -0.17
CA ASN A 34 8.95 -8.95 0.09
C ASN A 34 7.98 -8.02 0.84
N SER A 35 8.49 -7.13 1.71
CA SER A 35 7.66 -6.12 2.38
C SER A 35 7.02 -5.19 1.36
N VAL A 36 7.83 -4.67 0.42
CA VAL A 36 7.36 -3.79 -0.66
C VAL A 36 6.38 -4.51 -1.57
N LEU A 37 6.70 -5.73 -2.03
CA LEU A 37 5.80 -6.53 -2.86
C LEU A 37 4.47 -6.83 -2.13
N ASN A 38 4.51 -7.04 -0.82
CA ASN A 38 3.30 -7.24 -0.03
C ASN A 38 2.49 -5.94 0.07
N GLU A 39 3.15 -4.80 0.24
CA GLU A 39 2.53 -3.48 0.35
C GLU A 39 1.78 -3.10 -0.92
N ILE A 40 2.39 -3.27 -2.10
CA ILE A 40 1.75 -3.05 -3.42
C ILE A 40 0.75 -4.16 -3.81
N SER A 41 0.50 -5.10 -2.89
CA SER A 41 -0.44 -6.22 -3.01
C SER A 41 -0.11 -7.21 -4.13
N PHE A 42 1.18 -7.36 -4.46
CA PHE A 42 1.69 -8.36 -5.39
C PHE A 42 1.86 -9.73 -4.73
N ILE A 43 2.14 -9.74 -3.43
CA ILE A 43 2.16 -10.94 -2.61
C ILE A 43 1.35 -10.73 -1.33
N GLU A 44 1.06 -11.82 -0.64
CA GLU A 44 0.45 -11.84 0.68
C GLU A 44 1.08 -12.91 1.57
N LYS A 45 0.91 -12.77 2.88
CA LYS A 45 1.35 -13.79 3.84
C LYS A 45 0.58 -15.07 3.61
N ALA A 46 1.31 -16.17 3.44
CA ALA A 46 0.69 -17.48 3.38
C ALA A 46 0.02 -17.83 4.73
N LYS A 47 -1.01 -18.68 4.71
CA LYS A 47 -1.59 -19.25 5.95
C LYS A 47 -0.57 -20.12 6.69
N ASN A 48 0.31 -20.78 5.94
CA ASN A 48 1.49 -21.48 6.43
C ASN A 48 2.72 -20.55 6.32
N ILE A 49 3.93 -21.13 6.25
CA ILE A 49 5.17 -20.34 6.18
C ILE A 49 5.39 -19.79 4.77
N GLY A 50 5.68 -18.49 4.69
CA GLY A 50 6.19 -17.83 3.50
C GLY A 50 5.20 -16.87 2.82
N TRP A 51 5.25 -16.81 1.50
CA TRP A 51 4.52 -15.83 0.69
C TRP A 51 3.75 -16.48 -0.45
N ILE A 52 2.53 -15.98 -0.68
CA ILE A 52 1.67 -16.36 -1.79
C ILE A 52 1.60 -15.21 -2.79
N VAL A 53 1.71 -15.51 -4.08
CA VAL A 53 1.49 -14.53 -5.14
C VAL A 53 -0.01 -14.22 -5.28
N THR A 54 -0.37 -12.95 -5.37
CA THR A 54 -1.76 -12.54 -5.61
C THR A 54 -2.08 -12.58 -7.11
N LYS A 55 -3.36 -12.39 -7.47
CA LYS A 55 -3.75 -12.21 -8.88
C LYS A 55 -2.99 -11.07 -9.55
N LYS A 56 -2.92 -9.91 -8.89
CA LYS A 56 -2.15 -8.73 -9.35
C LYS A 56 -0.67 -9.04 -9.50
N GLY A 57 -0.09 -9.81 -8.56
CA GLY A 57 1.29 -10.25 -8.65
C GLY A 57 1.56 -11.15 -9.86
N MET A 58 0.66 -12.09 -10.17
CA MET A 58 0.77 -12.95 -11.34
C MET A 58 0.69 -12.15 -12.65
N GLU A 59 -0.23 -11.19 -12.73
CA GLU A 59 -0.36 -10.26 -13.88
C GLU A 59 0.91 -9.42 -14.09
N ASN A 60 1.76 -9.28 -13.07
CA ASN A 60 3.05 -8.57 -13.11
C ASN A 60 4.26 -9.53 -13.11
N GLY A 61 4.09 -10.77 -13.58
CA GLY A 61 5.19 -11.73 -13.77
C GLY A 61 5.61 -12.49 -12.51
N GLY A 62 4.79 -12.46 -11.46
CA GLY A 62 5.00 -13.20 -10.22
C GLY A 62 4.63 -14.68 -10.36
N ILE A 63 5.49 -15.56 -9.88
CA ILE A 63 5.34 -17.02 -10.04
C ILE A 63 5.46 -17.69 -8.67
N GLN A 64 4.41 -18.41 -8.28
CA GLN A 64 4.41 -19.19 -7.05
C GLN A 64 5.41 -20.36 -7.13
N LYS A 65 6.20 -20.52 -6.08
CA LYS A 65 7.11 -21.65 -5.87
C LYS A 65 6.99 -22.19 -4.45
N LYS A 66 7.55 -23.38 -4.22
CA LYS A 66 7.59 -24.05 -2.92
C LYS A 66 8.92 -24.77 -2.75
N TYR A 67 9.52 -24.65 -1.57
CA TYR A 67 10.77 -25.33 -1.23
C TYR A 67 10.67 -25.88 0.19
N LEU A 68 10.85 -27.19 0.35
CA LEU A 68 10.76 -27.89 1.64
C LEU A 68 9.51 -27.50 2.46
N GLY A 69 8.36 -27.36 1.79
CA GLY A 69 7.10 -26.97 2.45
C GLY A 69 6.83 -25.46 2.52
N ASN A 70 7.87 -24.61 2.41
CA ASN A 70 7.75 -23.15 2.51
C ASN A 70 7.35 -22.53 1.17
N ASN A 71 6.40 -21.59 1.22
CA ASN A 71 5.94 -20.85 0.04
C ASN A 71 6.83 -19.64 -0.24
N TYR A 72 7.17 -19.42 -1.50
CA TYR A 72 7.88 -18.21 -1.92
C TYR A 72 7.52 -17.85 -3.35
N VAL A 73 7.82 -16.61 -3.75
CA VAL A 73 7.47 -16.09 -5.06
C VAL A 73 8.75 -15.71 -5.80
N CYS A 74 8.86 -16.13 -7.05
CA CYS A 74 9.88 -15.65 -7.98
C CYS A 74 9.25 -14.72 -9.01
N TRP A 75 10.08 -13.96 -9.72
CA TRP A 75 9.63 -12.93 -10.64
C TRP A 75 10.32 -13.03 -11.99
N GLU A 76 9.59 -12.72 -13.04
CA GLU A 76 10.18 -12.37 -14.33
C GLU A 76 11.00 -11.08 -14.23
N SER A 77 11.94 -10.86 -15.16
CA SER A 77 12.84 -9.70 -15.12
C SER A 77 12.12 -8.35 -15.22
N GLY A 78 10.92 -8.31 -15.81
CA GLY A 78 10.11 -7.11 -15.94
C GLY A 78 9.75 -6.45 -14.60
N ILE A 79 9.80 -7.17 -13.48
CA ILE A 79 9.60 -6.58 -12.15
C ILE A 79 10.58 -5.44 -11.84
N LEU A 80 11.77 -5.49 -12.43
CA LEU A 80 12.83 -4.50 -12.22
C LEU A 80 12.54 -3.16 -12.91
N GLU A 81 11.58 -3.12 -13.81
CA GLU A 81 11.16 -1.94 -14.57
C GLU A 81 9.72 -1.52 -14.19
N ASN A 82 9.07 -2.30 -13.32
CA ASN A 82 7.70 -2.05 -12.88
C ASN A 82 7.65 -0.75 -12.05
N GLN A 83 6.98 0.27 -12.57
CA GLN A 83 6.94 1.60 -11.99
C GLN A 83 6.40 1.61 -10.55
N LEU A 84 5.35 0.83 -10.28
CA LEU A 84 4.78 0.74 -8.95
C LEU A 84 5.77 0.10 -7.94
N PHE A 85 6.48 -0.95 -8.34
CA PHE A 85 7.51 -1.56 -7.50
C PHE A 85 8.68 -0.60 -7.27
N LEU A 86 9.18 0.05 -8.33
CA LEU A 86 10.29 1.01 -8.26
C LEU A 86 9.99 2.17 -7.29
N LYS A 87 8.80 2.78 -7.43
CA LYS A 87 8.30 3.85 -6.55
C LYS A 87 8.28 3.47 -5.06
N ASN A 88 8.11 2.19 -4.73
CA ASN A 88 8.01 1.73 -3.34
C ASN A 88 9.32 1.13 -2.80
N ILE A 89 10.19 0.56 -3.66
CA ILE A 89 11.48 -0.01 -3.22
C ILE A 89 12.55 1.06 -3.05
N GLN A 90 12.46 2.13 -3.83
CA GLN A 90 13.29 3.32 -3.80
C GLN A 90 12.37 4.54 -3.92
N PRO A 91 11.68 4.94 -2.82
CA PRO A 91 10.81 6.10 -2.87
C PRO A 91 11.61 7.35 -3.19
N GLU A 92 11.26 8.00 -4.29
CA GLU A 92 11.73 9.35 -4.58
C GLU A 92 11.15 10.32 -3.53
N THR A 93 11.96 11.25 -3.04
CA THR A 93 11.55 12.19 -1.99
C THR A 93 10.72 13.36 -2.51
N ASP A 94 10.57 13.47 -3.82
CA ASP A 94 9.97 14.64 -4.46
C ASP A 94 8.49 14.39 -4.74
N ILE A 95 7.64 14.97 -3.89
CA ILE A 95 6.20 15.07 -4.13
C ILE A 95 6.01 15.87 -5.42
N SER A 96 5.42 15.27 -6.45
CA SER A 96 5.28 15.88 -7.78
C SER A 96 4.04 16.79 -7.93
N ASP A 97 3.08 16.71 -7.00
CA ASP A 97 1.82 17.46 -7.10
C ASP A 97 1.91 18.85 -6.45
N SER A 98 2.06 19.87 -7.30
CA SER A 98 2.12 21.27 -6.92
C SER A 98 0.93 21.76 -6.08
N GLU A 99 -0.28 21.22 -6.30
CA GLU A 99 -1.47 21.63 -5.56
C GLU A 99 -1.48 21.03 -4.14
N GLU A 100 -0.99 19.81 -3.98
CA GLU A 100 -0.90 19.15 -2.68
C GLU A 100 0.21 19.76 -1.82
N ILE A 101 1.34 20.16 -2.44
CA ILE A 101 2.41 20.90 -1.76
C ILE A 101 1.89 22.25 -1.25
N ASP A 102 1.11 22.99 -2.06
CA ASP A 102 0.53 24.26 -1.65
C ASP A 102 -0.45 24.08 -0.48
N PHE A 103 -1.28 23.03 -0.53
CA PHE A 103 -2.16 22.67 0.60
C PHE A 103 -1.36 22.38 1.87
N ARG A 104 -0.31 21.55 1.80
CA ARG A 104 0.53 21.20 2.95
C ARG A 104 1.30 22.39 3.53
N LYS A 105 1.65 23.38 2.71
CA LYS A 105 2.25 24.66 3.15
C LYS A 105 1.21 25.55 3.82
N LYS A 106 0.01 25.64 3.25
CA LYS A 106 -1.10 26.44 3.81
C LYS A 106 -1.58 25.90 5.15
N PHE A 107 -1.60 24.58 5.32
CA PHE A 107 -2.12 23.90 6.51
C PHE A 107 -1.02 23.13 7.25
N GLU A 108 -0.13 23.83 7.95
CA GLU A 108 0.99 23.20 8.67
C GLU A 108 0.54 22.17 9.73
N ALA A 109 1.30 21.07 9.83
CA ALA A 109 1.09 20.03 10.84
C ALA A 109 1.56 20.51 12.22
N LYS A 110 0.64 21.04 13.01
CA LYS A 110 0.93 21.71 14.30
C LYS A 110 0.37 21.02 15.54
N TYR A 111 -0.53 20.05 15.36
CA TYR A 111 -1.17 19.36 16.48
C TYR A 111 -0.39 18.11 16.83
N ARG A 112 0.26 18.09 17.98
CA ARG A 112 0.98 16.92 18.48
C ARG A 112 0.01 15.92 19.10
N THR A 113 0.11 14.66 18.70
CA THR A 113 -0.72 13.54 19.17
C THR A 113 -0.01 12.72 20.25
N LYS A 114 -0.74 11.85 20.95
CA LYS A 114 -0.21 10.92 21.96
C LYS A 114 0.79 9.92 21.38
N SER A 115 0.60 9.53 20.13
CA SER A 115 1.55 8.70 19.37
C SER A 115 2.85 9.42 19.00
N GLY A 116 2.91 10.75 19.18
CA GLY A 116 4.05 11.58 18.84
C GLY A 116 4.03 12.19 17.45
N HIS A 117 3.08 11.80 16.58
CA HIS A 117 2.88 12.43 15.27
C HIS A 117 2.40 13.88 15.40
N TYR A 118 2.77 14.73 14.45
CA TYR A 118 2.16 16.03 14.24
C TYR A 118 1.15 15.93 13.09
N VAL A 119 -0.07 16.41 13.32
CA VAL A 119 -1.17 16.38 12.35
C VAL A 119 -1.72 17.79 12.10
N ARG A 120 -2.51 17.95 11.03
CA ARG A 120 -2.91 19.27 10.50
C ARG A 120 -4.19 19.83 11.13
N SER A 121 -5.02 19.00 11.75
CA SER A 121 -6.29 19.40 12.36
C SER A 121 -6.55 18.72 13.72
N ARG A 122 -7.47 19.29 14.49
CA ARG A 122 -7.93 18.69 15.76
C ARG A 122 -8.66 17.35 15.54
N ALA A 123 -9.43 17.23 14.46
CA ALA A 123 -10.13 16.00 14.11
C ALA A 123 -9.14 14.86 13.80
N GLU A 124 -8.10 15.13 13.00
CA GLU A 124 -7.02 14.16 12.78
C GLU A 124 -6.32 13.79 14.09
N ALA A 125 -6.12 14.75 15.01
CA ALA A 125 -5.52 14.45 16.30
C ALA A 125 -6.40 13.50 17.13
N MET A 126 -7.73 13.67 17.10
CA MET A 126 -8.68 12.76 17.74
C MET A 126 -8.61 11.36 17.14
N ILE A 127 -8.57 11.23 15.82
CA ILE A 127 -8.43 9.93 15.14
C ILE A 127 -7.09 9.28 15.51
N ALA A 128 -5.98 10.01 15.44
CA ALA A 128 -4.66 9.51 15.78
C ALA A 128 -4.56 9.05 17.24
N ASP A 129 -5.10 9.84 18.17
CA ASP A 129 -5.11 9.52 19.60
C ASP A 129 -6.00 8.31 19.90
N TRP A 130 -7.11 8.15 19.17
CA TRP A 130 -7.96 6.98 19.26
C TRP A 130 -7.23 5.72 18.80
N LEU A 131 -6.63 5.75 17.59
CA LEU A 131 -5.85 4.63 17.04
C LEU A 131 -4.71 4.22 17.98
N TYR A 132 -4.02 5.21 18.56
CA TYR A 132 -2.97 4.98 19.55
C TYR A 132 -3.50 4.35 20.84
N GLY A 133 -4.66 4.81 21.34
CA GLY A 133 -5.32 4.26 22.53
C GLY A 133 -5.68 2.79 22.38
N GLU A 134 -6.12 2.38 21.19
CA GLU A 134 -6.44 0.99 20.83
C GLU A 134 -5.22 0.16 20.44
N TYR A 135 -4.00 0.69 20.65
CA TYR A 135 -2.73 0.04 20.30
C TYR A 135 -2.61 -0.37 18.82
N LEU A 136 -3.33 0.33 17.93
CA LEU A 136 -3.21 0.11 16.49
C LEU A 136 -1.98 0.81 15.95
N ALA A 137 -1.11 0.04 15.30
CA ALA A 137 -0.07 0.62 14.47
C ALA A 137 -0.71 1.33 13.28
N PHE A 138 -0.30 2.58 13.04
CA PHE A 138 -0.73 3.35 11.87
C PHE A 138 0.41 4.22 11.31
N ALA A 139 0.23 4.68 10.08
CA ALA A 139 1.03 5.74 9.47
C ALA A 139 0.13 6.93 9.15
N TYR A 140 0.66 8.15 9.29
CA TYR A 140 -0.02 9.41 8.97
C TYR A 140 0.47 9.96 7.61
N GLU A 141 -0.43 10.56 6.81
CA GLU A 141 -0.14 11.09 5.47
C GLU A 141 0.64 10.10 4.61
N LYS A 142 0.11 8.88 4.43
CA LYS A 142 0.82 7.81 3.73
C LYS A 142 0.44 7.78 2.25
N LEU A 143 1.46 7.77 1.37
CA LEU A 143 1.30 7.50 -0.05
C LEU A 143 0.65 6.13 -0.26
N VAL A 144 -0.46 6.10 -0.99
CA VAL A 144 -1.17 4.87 -1.31
C VAL A 144 -0.34 4.09 -2.35
N PRO A 145 -0.10 2.78 -2.17
CA PRO A 145 0.76 1.98 -3.04
C PRO A 145 0.04 1.58 -4.35
N ILE A 146 -0.36 2.60 -5.12
CA ILE A 146 -1.00 2.52 -6.44
C ILE A 146 -0.27 3.44 -7.44
N GLU A 147 -0.74 3.44 -8.68
CA GLU A 147 -0.11 4.21 -9.77
C GLU A 147 -0.23 5.71 -9.52
N GLU A 148 -1.41 6.18 -9.12
CA GLU A 148 -1.65 7.59 -8.82
C GLU A 148 -0.94 8.04 -7.54
N ASP A 149 -0.41 9.27 -7.56
CA ASP A 149 0.17 9.94 -6.40
C ASP A 149 -0.94 10.50 -5.52
N ILE A 150 -1.54 9.64 -4.68
CA ILE A 150 -2.49 10.07 -3.66
C ILE A 150 -2.00 9.66 -2.26
N TYR A 151 -2.17 10.55 -1.30
CA TYR A 151 -1.87 10.30 0.11
C TYR A 151 -3.16 10.09 0.88
N CYS A 152 -3.18 9.10 1.77
CA CYS A 152 -4.27 8.93 2.72
C CYS A 152 -3.95 9.60 4.06
N ASP A 153 -4.99 9.99 4.82
CA ASP A 153 -4.78 10.65 6.11
C ASP A 153 -4.18 9.67 7.13
N PHE A 154 -4.75 8.47 7.24
CA PHE A 154 -4.19 7.39 8.06
C PHE A 154 -4.19 6.04 7.34
N PHE A 155 -3.16 5.23 7.62
CA PHE A 155 -3.07 3.86 7.11
C PHE A 155 -2.82 2.87 8.25
N ILE A 156 -3.64 1.82 8.32
CA ILE A 156 -3.51 0.72 9.27
C ILE A 156 -2.96 -0.53 8.53
N PRO A 157 -1.72 -0.97 8.82
CA PRO A 157 -1.05 -2.00 8.04
C PRO A 157 -1.66 -3.41 8.13
N ILE A 158 -2.19 -3.81 9.30
CA ILE A 158 -2.60 -5.21 9.56
C ILE A 158 -3.67 -5.73 8.57
N LYS A 159 -4.51 -4.83 8.05
CA LYS A 159 -5.55 -5.12 7.06
C LYS A 159 -5.50 -4.18 5.85
N LYS A 160 -4.42 -3.43 5.68
CA LYS A 160 -4.25 -2.42 4.62
C LYS A 160 -5.46 -1.48 4.53
N ILE A 161 -5.85 -0.90 5.67
CA ILE A 161 -7.02 -0.01 5.76
C ILE A 161 -6.54 1.43 5.64
N TYR A 162 -7.23 2.21 4.82
CA TYR A 162 -7.02 3.63 4.61
C TYR A 162 -8.15 4.39 5.28
N ILE A 163 -7.84 5.43 6.04
CA ILE A 163 -8.83 6.30 6.68
C ILE A 163 -8.70 7.69 6.07
N GLU A 164 -9.84 8.28 5.73
CA GLU A 164 -9.98 9.64 5.22
C GLU A 164 -10.88 10.46 6.13
N PHE A 165 -10.47 11.69 6.43
CA PHE A 165 -11.28 12.66 7.16
C PHE A 165 -11.79 13.78 6.24
N TRP A 166 -13.11 13.81 6.05
CA TRP A 166 -13.81 14.75 5.19
C TRP A 166 -14.34 15.97 5.96
N GLY A 167 -13.44 16.86 6.36
CA GLY A 167 -13.76 17.99 7.25
C GLY A 167 -14.26 19.29 6.58
N MET A 168 -14.13 19.48 5.27
CA MET A 168 -14.44 20.74 4.57
C MET A 168 -15.41 20.55 3.39
N GLU A 169 -16.65 20.19 3.67
CA GLU A 169 -17.61 19.78 2.62
C GLU A 169 -18.24 20.92 1.81
N GLU A 170 -18.01 22.18 2.19
CA GLU A 170 -18.68 23.36 1.59
C GLU A 170 -17.92 24.00 0.41
N ASP A 171 -16.73 23.51 0.05
CA ASP A 171 -15.94 24.00 -1.08
C ASP A 171 -16.08 23.07 -2.29
N ASP A 172 -16.61 23.58 -3.42
CA ASP A 172 -16.75 22.84 -4.68
C ASP A 172 -15.42 22.21 -5.17
N LYS A 173 -14.29 22.89 -4.94
CA LYS A 173 -12.97 22.34 -5.28
C LYS A 173 -12.65 21.15 -4.36
N TYR A 174 -12.96 21.25 -3.08
CA TYR A 174 -12.78 20.16 -2.12
C TYR A 174 -13.63 18.94 -2.50
N LEU A 175 -14.90 19.16 -2.81
CA LEU A 175 -15.83 18.07 -3.17
C LEU A 175 -15.38 17.32 -4.43
N LYS A 176 -14.87 18.04 -5.44
CA LYS A 176 -14.27 17.42 -6.64
C LYS A 176 -13.07 16.53 -6.29
N ARG A 177 -12.20 16.98 -5.39
CA ARG A 177 -11.03 16.18 -4.93
C ARG A 177 -11.47 14.94 -4.15
N LYS A 178 -12.41 15.09 -3.21
CA LYS A 178 -13.02 13.98 -2.45
C LYS A 178 -13.55 12.92 -3.43
N ASN A 179 -14.40 13.33 -4.37
CA ASN A 179 -14.97 12.42 -5.36
C ASN A 179 -13.91 11.72 -6.22
N LYS A 180 -12.91 12.46 -6.73
CA LYS A 180 -11.79 11.86 -7.48
C LYS A 180 -11.08 10.78 -6.65
N LYS A 181 -10.82 11.06 -5.37
CA LYS A 181 -10.13 10.14 -4.47
C LYS A 181 -10.98 8.90 -4.17
N LEU A 182 -12.29 9.05 -3.97
CA LEU A 182 -13.22 7.93 -3.80
C LEU A 182 -13.30 7.03 -5.04
N GLU A 183 -13.30 7.61 -6.24
CA GLU A 183 -13.26 6.83 -7.48
C GLU A 183 -11.96 6.02 -7.60
N ILE A 184 -10.83 6.57 -7.16
CA ILE A 184 -9.55 5.84 -7.11
C ILE A 184 -9.62 4.68 -6.10
N TYR A 185 -10.12 4.92 -4.87
CA TYR A 185 -10.28 3.85 -3.87
C TYR A 185 -11.15 2.70 -4.39
N LYS A 186 -12.24 3.01 -5.11
CA LYS A 186 -13.11 2.02 -5.76
C LYS A 186 -12.40 1.30 -6.89
N LYS A 187 -11.72 2.02 -7.79
CA LYS A 187 -10.97 1.46 -8.94
C LYS A 187 -9.99 0.37 -8.50
N TYR A 188 -9.27 0.60 -7.40
CA TYR A 188 -8.28 -0.35 -6.87
C TYR A 188 -8.83 -1.30 -5.79
N ASN A 189 -10.14 -1.23 -5.49
CA ASN A 189 -10.81 -2.04 -4.46
C ASN A 189 -10.05 -2.04 -3.12
N LEU A 190 -9.74 -0.83 -2.64
CA LEU A 190 -8.98 -0.60 -1.42
C LEU A 190 -9.92 -0.53 -0.20
N ASN A 191 -9.44 -0.98 0.97
CA ASN A 191 -10.20 -0.94 2.22
C ASN A 191 -10.24 0.49 2.75
N LEU A 192 -11.33 1.21 2.51
CA LEU A 192 -11.50 2.61 2.92
C LEU A 192 -12.45 2.73 4.11
N ILE A 193 -12.09 3.58 5.08
CA ILE A 193 -12.98 4.12 6.11
C ILE A 193 -13.06 5.63 5.91
N GLU A 194 -14.27 6.15 5.84
CA GLU A 194 -14.55 7.58 5.69
C GLU A 194 -15.08 8.13 7.01
N ILE A 195 -14.53 9.25 7.47
CA ILE A 195 -14.96 9.95 8.68
C ILE A 195 -15.32 11.38 8.29
N ASP A 196 -16.52 11.82 8.62
CA ASP A 196 -16.96 13.21 8.43
C ASP A 196 -17.04 13.98 9.76
N ASN A 197 -17.42 15.25 9.70
CA ASN A 197 -17.58 16.10 10.88
C ASN A 197 -18.66 15.62 11.86
N ASN A 198 -19.63 14.81 11.43
CA ASN A 198 -20.65 14.26 12.33
C ASN A 198 -20.09 13.04 13.07
N THR A 199 -19.40 12.18 12.33
CA THR A 199 -18.83 10.91 12.79
C THR A 199 -17.68 11.11 13.77
N ILE A 200 -16.88 12.18 13.60
CA ILE A 200 -15.74 12.48 14.49
C ILE A 200 -16.14 12.60 15.96
N ASN A 201 -17.39 12.96 16.27
CA ASN A 201 -17.87 13.11 17.64
C ASN A 201 -18.27 11.76 18.28
N ASN A 202 -18.24 10.67 17.51
CA ASN A 202 -18.60 9.33 17.98
C ASN A 202 -17.63 8.24 17.50
N LEU A 203 -16.32 8.51 17.55
CA LEU A 203 -15.28 7.58 17.08
C LEU A 203 -15.31 6.24 17.84
N ASP A 204 -15.59 6.26 19.15
CA ASP A 204 -15.61 5.07 20.01
C ASP A 204 -16.66 4.04 19.58
N ASP A 205 -17.80 4.48 19.04
CA ASP A 205 -18.80 3.57 18.48
C ASP A 205 -18.54 3.22 17.01
N PHE A 206 -18.02 4.19 16.25
CA PHE A 206 -17.90 4.09 14.80
C PHE A 206 -16.71 3.23 14.38
N LEU A 207 -15.50 3.56 14.84
CA LEU A 207 -14.28 2.93 14.37
C LEU A 207 -14.23 1.43 14.69
N PRO A 208 -14.63 0.93 15.87
CA PRO A 208 -14.66 -0.51 16.12
C PRO A 208 -15.57 -1.25 15.14
N LYS A 209 -16.74 -0.69 14.81
CA LYS A 209 -17.69 -1.30 13.86
C LYS A 209 -17.12 -1.35 12.45
N GLU A 210 -16.51 -0.26 11.97
CA GLU A 210 -15.90 -0.22 10.63
C GLU A 210 -14.68 -1.14 10.53
N LEU A 211 -13.81 -1.13 11.53
CA LEU A 211 -12.60 -1.98 11.57
C LEU A 211 -12.96 -3.47 11.62
N LEU A 212 -14.06 -3.83 12.28
CA LEU A 212 -14.58 -5.19 12.32
C LEU A 212 -15.02 -5.70 10.93
N LYS A 213 -15.55 -4.83 10.05
CA LYS A 213 -15.92 -5.22 8.66
C LYS A 213 -14.71 -5.74 7.87
N PHE A 214 -13.52 -5.26 8.19
CA PHE A 214 -12.24 -5.71 7.62
C PHE A 214 -11.57 -6.84 8.42
N GLY A 215 -12.22 -7.31 9.47
CA GLY A 215 -11.74 -8.38 10.34
C GLY A 215 -10.59 -7.98 11.25
N VAL A 216 -10.47 -6.69 11.59
CA VAL A 216 -9.64 -6.24 12.71
C VAL A 216 -10.38 -6.59 14.01
N LYS A 217 -9.66 -7.18 14.96
CA LYS A 217 -10.18 -7.52 16.29
C LYS A 217 -9.28 -6.86 17.32
N PHE A 218 -9.90 -6.30 18.35
CA PHE A 218 -9.30 -5.70 19.52
C PHE A 218 -9.43 -6.67 20.70
#